data_AF-A0A7V1N1R2-F1
#
_entry.id   AF-A0A7V1N1R2-F1
#
_cell.length_a   1.000
_cell.length_b   1.000
_cell.length_c   1.000
_cell.angle_alpha   90.00
_cell.angle_beta   90.00
_cell.angle_gamma   90.00
#
_symmetry.space_group_name_H-M   'P 1'
#
loop_
_entity.id
_entity.type
_entity.pdbx_description
1 polymer ?
#
loop_
_entity_poly.entity_id
_entity_poly.type
_entity_poly.pdbx_seq_one_letter_code
_entity_poly.pdbx_strand_id
1 'polypeptide(L)'
;VDFPLRGEWIYLRSFGHHPHAYDFVKIGNNRKYYSNGNLLSYIFGRVPANIFYCWSAPVYSPVAGVVIKANDGWPDNKVVNLASTIILWVKATFLFRPAKDGPDLDIRPNAGNYIMIQSESGFIAFMAHMRSGSIKVKTGQQVAEGQAVGEVGNSGNTTMPHLHFNLFDQINDPYQAKVIPFVFRSFERRNGNNWESVQNNTPKIKGEAIRKQL
;
A
#
# COMPACT_ATOMS: atom_id res chain seq x y z
N VAL A 1 -1.50 15.68 -1.83
CA VAL A 1 -1.40 14.96 -0.55
C VAL A 1 0.05 14.81 -0.13
N ASP A 2 0.34 14.54 1.15
CA ASP A 2 1.70 14.17 1.58
C ASP A 2 2.02 12.72 1.21
N PHE A 3 3.31 12.37 1.17
CA PHE A 3 3.74 10.99 0.97
C PHE A 3 3.58 10.20 2.29
N PRO A 4 2.83 9.07 2.30
CA PRO A 4 2.46 8.36 3.54
C PRO A 4 3.59 7.55 4.18
N LEU A 5 4.81 7.64 3.64
CA LEU A 5 5.96 6.83 4.05
C LEU A 5 7.19 7.72 4.29
N ARG A 6 8.19 7.17 4.99
CA ARG A 6 9.47 7.83 5.28
C ARG A 6 10.65 6.93 4.91
N GLY A 7 11.78 7.53 4.57
CA GLY A 7 12.95 6.86 4.02
C GLY A 7 12.78 6.54 2.53
N GLU A 8 13.61 5.62 2.02
CA GLU A 8 13.67 5.25 0.60
C GLU A 8 12.68 4.12 0.27
N TRP A 9 11.99 4.28 -0.86
CA TRP A 9 10.96 3.39 -1.37
C TRP A 9 11.04 3.26 -2.88
N ILE A 10 10.58 2.13 -3.40
CA ILE A 10 10.45 1.85 -4.82
C ILE A 10 8.98 1.85 -5.18
N TYR A 11 8.64 2.64 -6.20
CA TYR A 11 7.32 2.59 -6.81
C TYR A 11 7.17 1.34 -7.67
N LEU A 12 6.19 0.51 -7.34
CA LEU A 12 5.73 -0.59 -8.16
C LEU A 12 4.37 -0.26 -8.76
N ARG A 13 4.16 -0.74 -9.99
CA ARG A 13 2.84 -0.87 -10.58
C ARG A 13 2.57 -2.33 -10.84
N SER A 14 1.74 -2.92 -10.00
CA SER A 14 1.23 -4.27 -10.20
C SER A 14 0.32 -4.29 -11.44
N PHE A 15 0.30 -5.40 -12.17
CA PHE A 15 -0.51 -5.51 -13.37
C PHE A 15 -2.00 -5.48 -13.02
N GLY A 16 -2.83 -4.94 -13.92
CA GLY A 16 -4.27 -4.78 -13.69
C GLY A 16 -4.67 -3.73 -12.65
N HIS A 17 -3.70 -3.04 -12.03
CA HIS A 17 -4.00 -1.94 -11.12
C HIS A 17 -4.44 -0.69 -11.88
N HIS A 18 -5.32 0.10 -11.26
CA HIS A 18 -5.73 1.39 -11.79
C HIS A 18 -4.50 2.31 -11.99
N PRO A 19 -4.44 3.13 -13.05
CA PRO A 19 -3.27 3.99 -13.33
C PRO A 19 -2.88 4.97 -12.20
N HIS A 20 -3.83 5.25 -11.30
CA HIS A 20 -3.66 6.14 -10.15
C HIS A 20 -3.65 5.39 -8.80
N ALA A 21 -3.41 4.08 -8.83
CA ALA A 21 -3.10 3.29 -7.65
C ALA A 21 -1.61 2.96 -7.61
N TYR A 22 -1.00 3.13 -6.44
CA TYR A 22 0.44 3.08 -6.25
C TYR A 22 0.81 2.06 -5.20
N ASP A 23 1.72 1.16 -5.55
CA ASP A 23 2.30 0.21 -4.62
C ASP A 23 3.72 0.65 -4.26
N PHE A 24 4.06 0.62 -2.97
CA PHE A 24 5.38 1.02 -2.47
C PHE A 24 6.04 -0.12 -1.69
N VAL A 25 7.28 -0.44 -2.07
CA VAL A 25 8.13 -1.45 -1.41
C VAL A 25 9.47 -0.87 -1.00
N LYS A 26 10.17 -1.53 -0.07
CA LYS A 26 11.57 -1.22 0.25
C LYS A 26 12.50 -2.24 -0.39
N ILE A 27 13.65 -1.75 -0.83
CA ILE A 27 14.78 -2.59 -1.24
C ILE A 27 15.97 -2.32 -0.34
N GLY A 28 16.72 -3.36 0.00
CA GLY A 28 17.98 -3.21 0.72
C GLY A 28 19.13 -2.84 -0.22
N ASN A 29 20.30 -2.58 0.38
CA ASN A 29 21.54 -2.28 -0.37
C ASN A 29 21.94 -3.40 -1.35
N ASN A 30 21.51 -4.64 -1.08
CA ASN A 30 21.69 -5.79 -1.93
C ASN A 30 20.72 -5.84 -3.14
N ARG A 31 19.92 -4.78 -3.36
CA ARG A 31 18.85 -4.68 -4.38
C ARG A 31 17.78 -5.77 -4.29
N LYS A 32 17.62 -6.40 -3.12
CA LYS A 32 16.54 -7.36 -2.83
C LYS A 32 15.45 -6.72 -1.97
N TYR A 33 14.24 -7.27 -2.05
CA TYR A 33 13.11 -6.86 -1.22
C TYR A 33 13.19 -7.37 0.23
N TYR A 34 14.06 -8.35 0.49
CA TYR A 34 14.20 -9.03 1.77
C TYR A 34 15.67 -9.19 2.18
N SER A 35 15.89 -9.28 3.50
CA SER A 35 17.22 -9.26 4.11
C SER A 35 17.98 -10.57 3.99
N ASN A 36 17.29 -11.71 3.99
CA ASN A 36 17.89 -13.04 3.90
C ASN A 36 17.15 -13.94 2.89
N GLY A 37 17.88 -14.74 2.12
CA GLY A 37 17.33 -15.60 1.08
C GLY A 37 17.94 -15.39 -0.30
N ASN A 38 17.78 -16.40 -1.14
CA ASN A 38 18.26 -16.43 -2.52
C ASN A 38 17.11 -16.64 -3.51
N LEU A 39 17.39 -16.48 -4.81
CA LEU A 39 16.38 -16.63 -5.85
C LEU A 39 15.70 -18.02 -5.81
N LEU A 40 16.45 -19.07 -5.47
CA LEU A 40 15.90 -20.42 -5.33
C LEU A 40 14.91 -20.51 -4.15
N SER A 41 15.17 -19.84 -3.03
CA SER A 41 14.23 -19.77 -1.90
C SER A 41 12.95 -18.99 -2.21
N TYR A 42 13.00 -18.07 -3.17
CA TYR A 42 11.81 -17.38 -3.68
C TYR A 42 11.03 -18.24 -4.69
N ILE A 43 11.74 -18.95 -5.58
CA ILE A 43 11.13 -19.80 -6.62
C ILE A 43 10.56 -21.10 -6.03
N PHE A 44 11.36 -21.83 -5.26
CA PHE A 44 11.07 -23.17 -4.76
C PHE A 44 10.80 -23.23 -3.26
N GLY A 45 11.21 -22.19 -2.53
CA GLY A 45 11.10 -22.12 -1.08
C GLY A 45 9.97 -21.23 -0.57
N ARG A 46 10.03 -20.92 0.73
CA ARG A 46 9.10 -20.04 1.45
C ARG A 46 9.90 -18.88 2.01
N VAL A 47 9.70 -17.66 1.50
CA VAL A 47 10.32 -16.44 2.05
C VAL A 47 9.38 -15.88 3.12
N PRO A 48 9.79 -15.82 4.40
CA PRO A 48 8.96 -15.23 5.45
C PRO A 48 8.63 -13.75 5.15
N ALA A 49 7.41 -13.32 5.40
CA ALA A 49 7.01 -11.92 5.17
C ALA A 49 7.78 -10.95 6.08
N ASN A 50 8.11 -11.37 7.30
CA ASN A 50 8.77 -10.53 8.31
C ASN A 50 10.25 -10.21 8.02
N ILE A 51 10.85 -10.79 6.99
CA ILE A 51 12.22 -10.47 6.57
C ILE A 51 12.27 -9.51 5.38
N PHE A 52 11.12 -9.06 4.87
CA PHE A 52 11.06 -8.00 3.88
C PHE A 52 11.38 -6.64 4.52
N TYR A 53 12.14 -5.81 3.83
CA TYR A 53 12.58 -4.51 4.38
C TYR A 53 11.44 -3.53 4.65
N CYS A 54 10.30 -3.71 3.98
CA CYS A 54 9.10 -2.91 4.18
C CYS A 54 8.23 -3.42 5.33
N TRP A 55 8.42 -4.65 5.82
CA TRP A 55 7.64 -5.18 6.93
C TRP A 55 7.78 -4.29 8.17
N SER A 56 6.66 -3.98 8.83
CA SER A 56 6.59 -3.09 10.00
C SER A 56 7.06 -1.65 9.76
N ALA A 57 7.26 -1.23 8.51
CA ALA A 57 7.58 0.16 8.22
C ALA A 57 6.38 1.07 8.59
N PRO A 58 6.60 2.20 9.30
CA PRO A 58 5.51 3.09 9.69
C PRO A 58 4.79 3.70 8.49
N VAL A 59 3.46 3.77 8.60
CA VAL A 59 2.57 4.43 7.65
C VAL A 59 1.97 5.67 8.33
N TYR A 60 1.97 6.78 7.60
CA TYR A 60 1.53 8.08 8.07
C TYR A 60 0.33 8.56 7.26
N SER A 61 -0.57 9.30 7.91
CA SER A 61 -1.69 9.91 7.23
C SER A 61 -1.19 10.91 6.17
N PRO A 62 -1.56 10.75 4.89
CA PRO A 62 -1.12 11.66 3.83
C PRO A 62 -1.93 12.97 3.81
N VAL A 63 -2.95 13.10 4.65
CA VAL A 63 -3.86 14.25 4.74
C VAL A 63 -4.32 14.46 6.18
N ALA A 64 -4.75 15.68 6.51
CA ALA A 64 -5.60 15.90 7.67
C ALA A 64 -7.05 15.50 7.33
N GLY A 65 -7.79 14.97 8.30
CA GLY A 65 -9.17 14.56 8.06
C GLY A 65 -9.74 13.63 9.11
N VAL A 66 -10.82 12.93 8.73
CA VAL A 66 -11.54 11.98 9.59
C VAL A 66 -11.33 10.56 9.06
N VAL A 67 -10.95 9.65 9.93
CA VAL A 67 -10.89 8.21 9.62
C VAL A 67 -12.32 7.70 9.45
N ILE A 68 -12.70 7.33 8.23
CA ILE A 68 -14.05 6.85 7.93
C ILE A 68 -14.16 5.32 7.95
N LYS A 69 -13.05 4.61 7.70
CA LYS A 69 -12.92 3.17 7.95
C LYS A 69 -11.51 2.86 8.46
N ALA A 70 -11.42 2.11 9.56
CA ALA A 70 -10.18 1.50 10.05
C ALA A 70 -10.45 0.02 10.31
N ASN A 71 -10.02 -0.84 9.38
CA ASN A 71 -10.25 -2.29 9.45
C ASN A 71 -8.93 -3.01 9.76
N ASP A 72 -8.89 -3.69 10.89
CA ASP A 72 -7.75 -4.45 11.37
C ASP A 72 -8.15 -5.90 11.73
N GLY A 73 -7.16 -6.75 12.01
CA GLY A 73 -7.34 -8.13 12.46
C GLY A 73 -7.41 -9.16 11.33
N TRP A 74 -7.37 -8.75 10.06
CA TRP A 74 -7.17 -9.67 8.94
C TRP A 74 -5.75 -10.26 9.01
N PRO A 75 -5.57 -11.59 8.96
CA PRO A 75 -4.26 -12.20 9.13
C PRO A 75 -3.31 -11.85 7.97
N ASP A 76 -2.04 -11.58 8.30
CA ASP A 76 -0.99 -11.43 7.30
C ASP A 76 -0.63 -12.77 6.66
N ASN A 77 -0.35 -12.75 5.36
CA ASN A 77 0.27 -13.86 4.66
C ASN A 77 1.71 -14.02 5.17
N LYS A 78 1.96 -15.07 5.96
CA LYS A 78 3.26 -15.29 6.63
C LYS A 78 4.40 -15.62 5.67
N VAL A 79 4.08 -16.10 4.47
CA VAL A 79 5.03 -16.65 3.51
C VAL A 79 4.74 -16.12 2.12
N VAL A 80 5.81 -15.77 1.40
CA VAL A 80 5.82 -15.36 0.00
C VAL A 80 6.60 -16.38 -0.83
N ASN A 81 6.07 -16.79 -1.97
CA ASN A 81 6.77 -17.61 -2.96
C ASN A 81 6.19 -17.42 -4.38
N LEU A 82 6.95 -17.82 -5.40
CA LEU A 82 6.54 -17.65 -6.81
C LEU A 82 5.20 -18.33 -7.13
N ALA A 83 4.93 -19.52 -6.59
CA ALA A 83 3.67 -20.22 -6.80
C ALA A 83 2.47 -19.45 -6.22
N SER A 84 2.62 -18.86 -5.04
CA SER A 84 1.59 -18.02 -4.42
C SER A 84 1.29 -16.79 -5.26
N THR A 85 2.31 -16.16 -5.84
CA THR A 85 2.17 -15.04 -6.79
C THR A 85 1.38 -15.48 -8.04
N ILE A 86 1.73 -16.62 -8.65
CA ILE A 86 1.05 -17.15 -9.84
C ILE A 86 -0.40 -17.52 -9.53
N ILE A 87 -0.67 -18.20 -8.41
CA ILE A 87 -2.03 -18.56 -7.98
C ILE A 87 -2.88 -17.31 -7.75
N LEU A 88 -2.31 -16.29 -7.10
CA LEU A 88 -2.96 -15.00 -6.90
C LEU A 88 -3.37 -14.36 -8.23
N TRP A 89 -2.44 -14.34 -9.19
CA TRP A 89 -2.67 -13.79 -10.52
C TRP A 89 -3.74 -14.55 -11.30
N VAL A 90 -3.72 -15.87 -11.26
CA VAL A 90 -4.75 -16.71 -11.88
C VAL A 90 -6.11 -16.45 -11.24
N LYS A 91 -6.17 -16.40 -9.90
CA LYS A 91 -7.41 -16.07 -9.18
C LYS A 91 -7.92 -14.68 -9.52
N ALA A 92 -7.06 -13.66 -9.53
CA ALA A 92 -7.43 -12.30 -9.88
C ALA A 92 -7.93 -12.19 -11.34
N THR A 93 -7.27 -12.89 -12.27
CA THR A 93 -7.57 -12.81 -13.72
C THR A 93 -8.84 -13.59 -14.08
N PHE A 94 -9.02 -14.79 -13.53
CA PHE A 94 -10.05 -15.72 -14.02
C PHE A 94 -11.17 -15.99 -13.02
N LEU A 95 -10.95 -15.72 -11.73
CA LEU A 95 -11.85 -16.14 -10.65
C LEU A 95 -12.33 -14.98 -9.79
N PHE A 96 -11.83 -13.75 -10.00
CA PHE A 96 -12.27 -12.60 -9.24
C PHE A 96 -13.74 -12.30 -9.56
N ARG A 97 -14.60 -12.61 -8.58
CA ARG A 97 -16.00 -12.24 -8.57
C ARG A 97 -16.20 -11.43 -7.30
N PRO A 98 -16.47 -10.12 -7.39
CA PRO A 98 -16.79 -9.34 -6.21
C PRO A 98 -18.03 -9.97 -5.55
N ALA A 99 -17.83 -10.57 -4.38
CA ALA A 99 -18.92 -11.11 -3.60
C ALA A 99 -19.68 -9.94 -2.97
N LYS A 100 -21.01 -9.94 -3.10
CA LYS A 100 -21.87 -8.98 -2.38
C LYS A 100 -21.93 -9.42 -0.91
N ASP A 101 -21.71 -8.49 0.02
CA ASP A 101 -21.91 -8.71 1.46
C ASP A 101 -22.91 -7.69 2.03
N GLY A 102 -24.18 -7.81 1.64
CA GLY A 102 -25.22 -6.88 2.09
C GLY A 102 -25.06 -5.46 1.51
N PRO A 103 -25.43 -4.40 2.26
CA PRO A 103 -25.33 -3.00 1.79
C PRO A 103 -23.89 -2.45 1.81
N ASP A 104 -22.96 -3.11 2.49
CA ASP A 104 -21.54 -2.75 2.53
C ASP A 104 -20.73 -3.67 1.60
N LEU A 105 -19.68 -3.12 0.98
CA LEU A 105 -18.70 -3.94 0.26
C LEU A 105 -17.58 -4.35 1.21
N ASP A 106 -17.55 -5.63 1.63
CA ASP A 106 -16.38 -6.19 2.30
C ASP A 106 -15.23 -6.40 1.31
N ILE A 107 -14.35 -5.40 1.24
CA ILE A 107 -13.17 -5.44 0.38
C ILE A 107 -11.95 -6.10 1.04
N ARG A 108 -12.04 -6.56 2.30
CA ARG A 108 -10.92 -7.16 3.06
C ARG A 108 -10.30 -8.39 2.38
N PRO A 109 -11.03 -9.27 1.67
CA PRO A 109 -10.40 -10.36 0.92
C PRO A 109 -9.31 -9.89 -0.05
N ASN A 110 -9.46 -8.68 -0.62
CA ASN A 110 -8.45 -8.05 -1.45
C ASN A 110 -7.53 -7.12 -0.67
N ALA A 111 -8.09 -6.16 0.07
CA ALA A 111 -7.35 -5.08 0.71
C ALA A 111 -6.62 -5.50 1.99
N GLY A 112 -7.04 -6.60 2.64
CA GLY A 112 -6.56 -6.99 3.96
C GLY A 112 -6.97 -5.97 5.03
N ASN A 113 -6.01 -5.57 5.85
CA ASN A 113 -6.16 -4.47 6.79
C ASN A 113 -5.94 -3.15 6.06
N TYR A 114 -6.82 -2.18 6.30
CA TYR A 114 -6.80 -0.91 5.57
C TYR A 114 -7.37 0.24 6.38
N ILE A 115 -7.00 1.45 5.96
CA ILE A 115 -7.51 2.71 6.49
C ILE A 115 -8.03 3.56 5.33
N MET A 116 -9.21 4.16 5.53
CA MET A 116 -9.77 5.22 4.69
C MET A 116 -9.89 6.50 5.51
N ILE A 117 -9.34 7.60 4.99
CA ILE A 117 -9.35 8.92 5.62
C ILE A 117 -10.03 9.88 4.66
N GLN A 118 -11.16 10.46 5.07
CA GLN A 118 -11.79 11.54 4.33
C GLN A 118 -11.09 12.85 4.66
N SER A 119 -10.51 13.48 3.63
CA SER A 119 -9.95 14.81 3.74
C SER A 119 -11.03 15.87 3.94
N GLU A 120 -10.64 17.05 4.42
CA GLU A 120 -11.54 18.23 4.49
C GLU A 120 -12.11 18.63 3.12
N SER A 121 -11.37 18.35 2.04
CA SER A 121 -11.82 18.60 0.65
C SER A 121 -12.73 17.49 0.09
N GLY A 122 -13.09 16.48 0.88
CA GLY A 122 -14.07 15.45 0.55
C GLY A 122 -13.52 14.17 -0.09
N PHE A 123 -12.33 14.21 -0.70
CA PHE A 123 -11.70 13.00 -1.27
C PHE A 123 -11.21 12.05 -0.17
N ILE A 124 -11.10 10.75 -0.51
CA ILE A 124 -10.75 9.68 0.42
C ILE A 124 -9.34 9.17 0.13
N ALA A 125 -8.44 9.25 1.11
CA ALA A 125 -7.15 8.57 1.07
C ALA A 125 -7.31 7.11 1.53
N PHE A 126 -6.90 6.17 0.69
CA PHE A 126 -6.97 4.73 0.97
C PHE A 126 -5.58 4.13 1.08
N MET A 127 -5.34 3.41 2.17
CA MET A 127 -4.08 2.69 2.46
C MET A 127 -4.41 1.24 2.83
N ALA A 128 -3.84 0.28 2.12
CA ALA A 128 -4.17 -1.15 2.27
C ALA A 128 -2.94 -2.04 2.46
N HIS A 129 -3.18 -3.35 2.66
CA HIS A 129 -2.18 -4.37 2.99
C HIS A 129 -1.42 -4.09 4.29
N MET A 130 -2.06 -3.41 5.23
CA MET A 130 -1.45 -3.05 6.51
C MET A 130 -1.24 -4.28 7.39
N ARG A 131 -0.28 -4.20 8.30
CA ARG A 131 0.08 -5.31 9.20
C ARG A 131 -1.05 -5.55 10.19
N SER A 132 -1.39 -6.82 10.39
CA SER A 132 -2.42 -7.24 11.34
C SER A 132 -2.06 -6.79 12.76
N GLY A 133 -3.00 -6.14 13.43
CA GLY A 133 -2.85 -5.58 14.77
C GLY A 133 -1.97 -4.34 14.85
N SER A 134 -1.69 -3.67 13.73
CA SER A 134 -0.82 -2.48 13.71
C SER A 134 -1.57 -1.16 13.59
N ILE A 135 -2.87 -1.17 13.27
CA ILE A 135 -3.62 0.07 13.04
C ILE A 135 -3.82 0.81 14.37
N LYS A 136 -3.37 2.07 14.41
CA LYS A 136 -3.32 2.91 15.63
C LYS A 136 -4.48 3.88 15.77
N VAL A 137 -5.41 3.85 14.81
CA VAL A 137 -6.54 4.80 14.73
C VAL A 137 -7.86 4.04 14.65
N LYS A 138 -8.96 4.73 14.98
CA LYS A 138 -10.31 4.17 14.95
C LYS A 138 -11.21 4.96 14.01
N THR A 139 -12.23 4.31 13.47
CA THR A 139 -13.31 4.99 12.72
C THR A 139 -13.90 6.13 13.56
N GLY A 140 -14.12 7.29 12.94
CA GLY A 140 -14.57 8.54 13.57
C GLY A 140 -13.46 9.41 14.14
N GLN A 141 -12.21 8.92 14.21
CA GLN A 141 -11.09 9.68 14.75
C GLN A 141 -10.63 10.77 13.77
N GLN A 142 -10.39 11.98 14.28
CA GLN A 142 -9.65 13.02 13.56
C GLN A 142 -8.15 12.73 13.57
N VAL A 143 -7.50 12.94 12.43
CA VAL A 143 -6.06 12.72 12.26
C VAL A 143 -5.41 13.90 11.55
N ALA A 144 -4.20 14.23 11.97
CA ALA A 144 -3.37 15.24 11.29
C ALA A 144 -2.60 14.62 10.11
N GLU A 145 -2.29 15.44 9.10
CA GLU A 145 -1.30 15.06 8.08
C GLU A 145 0.04 14.72 8.76
N GLY A 146 0.66 13.61 8.38
CA GLY A 146 1.90 13.13 8.99
C GLY A 146 1.73 12.38 10.31
N GLN A 147 0.50 12.20 10.82
CA GLN A 147 0.26 11.36 12.00
C GLN A 147 0.51 9.88 11.67
N ALA A 148 1.21 9.14 12.53
CA ALA A 148 1.38 7.69 12.36
C ALA A 148 0.03 6.96 12.56
N VAL A 149 -0.35 6.13 11.58
CA VAL A 149 -1.67 5.45 11.56
C VAL A 149 -1.57 3.93 11.60
N GLY A 150 -0.42 3.35 11.28
CA GLY A 150 -0.16 1.92 11.40
C GLY A 150 1.15 1.52 10.74
N GLU A 151 1.24 0.27 10.29
CA GLU A 151 2.46 -0.27 9.70
C GLU A 151 2.16 -1.08 8.43
N VAL A 152 3.16 -1.13 7.53
CA VAL A 152 3.12 -1.96 6.33
C VAL A 152 3.17 -3.44 6.71
N GLY A 153 2.29 -4.23 6.10
CA GLY A 153 2.15 -5.66 6.32
C GLY A 153 2.05 -6.45 5.02
N ASN A 154 1.36 -7.58 5.10
CA ASN A 154 1.15 -8.50 3.99
C ASN A 154 -0.25 -9.15 4.05
N SER A 155 -1.25 -8.39 4.46
CA SER A 155 -2.64 -8.84 4.58
C SER A 155 -3.42 -8.70 3.26
N GLY A 156 -4.47 -9.50 3.11
CA GLY A 156 -5.31 -9.49 1.90
C GLY A 156 -4.68 -10.23 0.72
N ASN A 157 -5.04 -9.81 -0.49
CA ASN A 157 -4.62 -10.40 -1.76
C ASN A 157 -3.32 -9.74 -2.24
N THR A 158 -2.22 -10.08 -1.59
CA THR A 158 -0.90 -9.50 -1.85
C THR A 158 0.13 -10.56 -2.26
N THR A 159 1.10 -10.16 -3.08
CA THR A 159 2.20 -11.01 -3.54
C THR A 159 3.47 -10.85 -2.71
N MET A 160 3.63 -9.76 -1.97
CA MET A 160 4.72 -9.51 -1.04
C MET A 160 4.38 -8.33 -0.11
N PRO A 161 5.03 -8.15 1.04
CA PRO A 161 4.81 -6.98 1.87
C PRO A 161 4.99 -5.66 1.08
N HIS A 162 3.99 -4.78 1.10
CA HIS A 162 3.99 -3.47 0.42
C HIS A 162 2.87 -2.57 0.97
N LEU A 163 2.96 -1.26 0.75
CA LEU A 163 1.84 -0.36 0.95
C LEU A 163 1.14 -0.12 -0.39
N HIS A 164 -0.16 -0.38 -0.46
CA HIS A 164 -1.00 0.11 -1.55
C HIS A 164 -1.63 1.44 -1.17
N PHE A 165 -1.61 2.41 -2.09
CA PHE A 165 -2.12 3.75 -1.87
C PHE A 165 -2.84 4.31 -3.11
N ASN A 166 -4.05 4.82 -2.91
CA ASN A 166 -4.76 5.61 -3.91
C ASN A 166 -5.72 6.61 -3.25
N LEU A 167 -6.29 7.50 -4.07
CA LEU A 167 -7.41 8.34 -3.65
C LEU A 167 -8.70 7.91 -4.34
N PHE A 168 -9.83 8.02 -3.64
CA PHE A 168 -11.17 7.94 -4.21
C PHE A 168 -11.86 9.30 -4.17
N ASP A 169 -12.76 9.57 -5.11
CA ASP A 169 -13.62 10.76 -5.11
C ASP A 169 -14.66 10.73 -3.98
N GLN A 170 -15.27 9.57 -3.73
CA GLN A 170 -16.31 9.35 -2.72
C GLN A 170 -16.37 7.88 -2.29
N ILE A 171 -17.10 7.58 -1.20
CA ILE A 171 -17.36 6.20 -0.76
C ILE A 171 -18.82 5.96 -0.32
N ASN A 172 -19.70 6.94 -0.53
CA ASN A 172 -21.13 6.83 -0.22
C ASN A 172 -21.81 5.75 -1.09
N ASP A 173 -21.38 5.63 -2.34
CA ASP A 173 -21.70 4.49 -3.21
C ASP A 173 -20.38 3.84 -3.65
N PRO A 174 -19.94 2.77 -2.96
CA PRO A 174 -18.68 2.12 -3.27
C PRO A 174 -18.65 1.47 -4.67
N TYR A 175 -19.80 1.23 -5.31
CA TYR A 175 -19.87 0.73 -6.69
C TYR A 175 -19.61 1.82 -7.73
N GLN A 176 -19.81 3.08 -7.36
CA GLN A 176 -19.55 4.26 -8.20
C GLN A 176 -18.29 5.02 -7.80
N ALA A 177 -17.59 4.57 -6.75
CA ALA A 177 -16.35 5.19 -6.30
C ALA A 177 -15.27 5.09 -7.37
N LYS A 178 -14.68 6.23 -7.72
CA LYS A 178 -13.64 6.32 -8.76
C LYS A 178 -12.29 6.59 -8.12
N VAL A 179 -11.28 5.88 -8.58
CA VAL A 179 -9.90 6.22 -8.25
C VAL A 179 -9.51 7.48 -9.02
N ILE A 180 -9.14 8.54 -8.31
CA ILE A 180 -8.84 9.84 -8.89
C ILE A 180 -7.33 10.11 -9.03
N PRO A 181 -6.91 10.92 -10.02
CA PRO A 181 -5.53 11.39 -10.09
C PRO A 181 -5.18 12.25 -8.88
N PHE A 182 -3.92 12.21 -8.48
CA PHE A 182 -3.38 13.05 -7.42
C PHE A 182 -1.90 13.31 -7.65
N VAL A 183 -1.35 14.24 -6.88
CA VAL A 183 0.09 14.46 -6.77
C VAL A 183 0.53 14.46 -5.30
N PHE A 184 1.75 14.00 -5.07
CA PHE A 184 2.44 14.25 -3.81
C PHE A 184 2.96 15.68 -3.81
N ARG A 185 2.78 16.38 -2.68
CA ARG A 185 3.24 17.77 -2.51
C ARG A 185 4.75 17.85 -2.73
N SER A 186 5.49 16.95 -2.10
CA SER A 186 6.95 16.87 -2.22
C SER A 186 7.48 15.46 -1.96
N PHE A 187 8.51 15.05 -2.70
CA PHE A 187 9.37 13.91 -2.39
C PHE A 187 10.74 14.12 -3.07
N GLU A 188 11.73 13.31 -2.74
CA GLU A 188 12.99 13.25 -3.49
C GLU A 188 12.97 12.05 -4.44
N ARG A 189 13.43 12.22 -5.67
CA ARG A 189 13.58 11.15 -6.65
C ARG A 189 15.05 10.87 -6.90
N ARG A 190 15.41 9.59 -7.02
CA ARG A 190 16.77 9.18 -7.35
C ARG A 190 17.09 9.45 -8.82
N ASN A 191 18.19 10.18 -9.06
CA ASN A 191 18.81 10.35 -10.38
C ASN A 191 20.28 9.93 -10.30
N GLY A 192 20.57 8.71 -10.78
CA GLY A 192 21.87 8.08 -10.61
C GLY A 192 22.22 7.89 -9.12
N ASN A 193 23.28 8.57 -8.67
CA ASN A 193 23.72 8.58 -7.27
C ASN A 193 23.17 9.75 -6.46
N ASN A 194 22.45 10.68 -7.10
CA ASN A 194 21.92 11.88 -6.47
C ASN A 194 20.43 11.76 -6.18
N TRP A 195 19.95 12.62 -5.30
CA TRP A 195 18.53 12.79 -4.98
C TRP A 195 18.09 14.20 -5.37
N GLU A 196 17.00 14.28 -6.13
CA GLU A 196 16.45 15.54 -6.62
C GLU A 196 15.12 15.82 -5.95
N SER A 197 14.92 17.05 -5.47
CA SER A 197 13.61 17.46 -4.95
C SER A 197 12.59 17.53 -6.08
N VAL A 198 11.46 16.88 -5.88
CA VAL A 198 10.32 16.88 -6.78
C VAL A 198 9.11 17.42 -6.02
N GLN A 199 8.43 18.38 -6.62
CA GLN A 199 7.24 19.02 -6.08
C GLN A 199 6.04 18.74 -6.98
N ASN A 200 4.85 18.62 -6.40
CA ASN A 200 3.57 18.48 -7.11
C ASN A 200 3.60 17.42 -8.23
N ASN A 201 4.11 16.23 -7.92
CA ASN A 201 4.24 15.16 -8.89
C ASN A 201 3.95 13.78 -8.28
N THR A 202 3.99 12.76 -9.11
CA THR A 202 3.99 11.35 -8.69
C THR A 202 5.15 10.60 -9.36
N PRO A 203 5.60 9.48 -8.79
CA PRO A 203 6.49 8.59 -9.52
C PRO A 203 5.76 8.04 -10.75
N LYS A 204 6.41 8.07 -11.91
CA LYS A 204 5.75 7.77 -13.20
C LYS A 204 6.11 6.40 -13.74
N ILE A 205 7.34 5.98 -13.50
CA ILE A 205 7.92 4.77 -14.06
C ILE A 205 8.09 3.73 -12.96
N LYS A 206 7.64 2.50 -13.23
CA LYS A 206 7.86 1.35 -12.35
C LYS A 206 9.36 1.19 -12.06
N GLY A 207 9.72 1.05 -10.79
CA GLY A 207 11.11 0.93 -10.35
C GLY A 207 11.75 2.26 -9.95
N GLU A 208 11.05 3.40 -10.10
CA GLU A 208 11.53 4.68 -9.59
C GLU A 208 11.75 4.61 -8.07
N ALA A 209 12.95 4.98 -7.65
CA ALA A 209 13.29 5.17 -6.24
C ALA A 209 12.92 6.59 -5.81
N ILE A 210 12.07 6.67 -4.79
CA ILE A 210 11.64 7.92 -4.18
C ILE A 210 11.91 7.87 -2.67
N ARG A 211 12.08 9.02 -2.05
CA ARG A 211 12.19 9.10 -0.60
C ARG A 211 11.54 10.35 -0.04
N LYS A 212 11.18 10.27 1.23
CA LYS A 212 10.83 11.44 2.04
C LYS A 212 11.63 11.34 3.34
N GLN A 213 12.31 12.43 3.67
CA GLN A 213 13.07 12.52 4.92
C GLN A 213 12.11 12.48 6.11
N LEU A 214 12.63 12.04 7.26
CA LEU A 214 11.86 11.86 8.49
C LEU A 214 11.22 13.17 8.96
#